data_AF-A0A962Z947-F1
#
_entry.id   AF-A0A962Z947-F1
#
_cell.length_a   1.000
_cell.length_b   1.000
_cell.length_c   1.000
_cell.angle_alpha   90.00
_cell.angle_beta   90.00
_cell.angle_gamma   90.00
#
_symmetry.space_group_name_H-M   'P 1'
#
loop_
_entity.id
_entity.type
_entity.pdbx_description
1 polymer ?
#
loop_
_entity_poly.entity_id
_entity_poly.type
_entity_poly.pdbx_seq_one_letter_code
_entity_poly.pdbx_strand_id
1 'polypeptide(L)'
;MQARRFLLGMLAGLLLVPLVLAVTILMLDRLDRLKAPTFSNRATLDEKLRFIRHRDGPSVDLLLLGSSTTLWGVDGEAFERLWPQRTALNVGVRDLKIHQAADLADLYLDLMPDVRDVVMVATLL
;
A
#
# COMPACT_ATOMS: atom_id res chain seq x y z
N MET A 1 36.67 -11.29 37.38
CA MET A 1 35.27 -10.82 37.56
C MET A 1 34.64 -10.27 36.25
N GLN A 2 35.41 -9.65 35.36
CA GLN A 2 34.91 -9.07 34.09
C GLN A 2 34.41 -10.11 33.07
N ALA A 3 35.13 -11.23 32.89
CA ALA A 3 34.73 -12.29 31.94
C ALA A 3 33.36 -12.92 32.23
N ARG A 4 33.04 -13.14 33.51
CA ARG A 4 31.72 -13.67 33.93
C ARG A 4 30.59 -12.70 33.61
N ARG A 5 30.79 -11.40 33.84
CA ARG A 5 29.80 -10.36 33.50
C ARG A 5 29.59 -10.25 32.00
N PHE A 6 30.67 -10.34 31.22
CA PHE A 6 30.61 -10.35 29.76
C PHE A 6 29.82 -11.55 29.22
N LEU A 7 30.14 -12.77 29.68
CA LEU A 7 29.43 -13.98 29.26
C LEU A 7 27.95 -13.95 29.65
N LEU A 8 27.62 -13.46 30.84
CA LEU A 8 26.23 -13.27 31.27
C LEU A 8 25.49 -12.25 30.39
N GLY A 9 26.12 -11.12 30.06
CA GLY A 9 25.54 -10.12 29.18
C GLY A 9 25.32 -10.65 27.76
N MET A 10 26.28 -11.42 27.24
CA MET A 10 26.19 -12.05 25.91
C MET A 10 25.07 -13.10 25.87
N LEU A 11 24.99 -13.99 26.87
CA LEU A 11 23.93 -14.99 26.97
C LEU A 11 22.55 -14.34 27.18
N ALA A 12 22.48 -13.29 27.99
CA ALA A 12 21.26 -12.52 28.18
C ALA A 12 20.82 -11.88 26.87
N GLY A 13 21.71 -11.20 26.14
CA GLY A 13 21.39 -10.62 24.83
C GLY A 13 20.94 -11.66 23.81
N LEU A 14 21.64 -12.80 23.76
CA LEU A 14 21.33 -13.92 22.86
C LEU A 14 19.93 -14.49 23.10
N LEU A 15 19.44 -14.48 24.34
CA LEU A 15 18.13 -15.01 24.70
C LEU A 15 17.04 -13.93 24.68
N LEU A 16 17.35 -12.72 25.13
CA LEU A 16 16.37 -11.65 25.33
C LEU A 16 15.95 -11.00 24.01
N VAL A 17 16.88 -10.80 23.07
CA VAL A 17 16.58 -10.21 21.76
C VAL A 17 15.58 -11.05 20.95
N PRO A 18 15.80 -12.36 20.73
CA PRO A 18 14.83 -13.18 20.02
C PRO A 18 13.52 -13.34 20.80
N LEU A 19 13.57 -13.35 22.14
CA LEU A 19 12.36 -13.41 22.97
C LEU A 19 11.49 -12.17 22.78
N VAL A 20 12.07 -10.98 22.83
CA VAL A 20 11.35 -9.71 22.62
C VAL A 20 10.79 -9.64 21.21
N LEU A 21 11.55 -10.06 20.20
CA LEU A 21 11.08 -10.11 18.82
C LEU A 21 9.87 -11.07 18.68
N ALA A 22 9.98 -12.28 19.23
CA ALA A 22 8.91 -13.26 19.21
C ALA A 22 7.64 -12.75 19.91
N VAL A 23 7.78 -12.13 21.09
CA VAL A 23 6.65 -11.54 21.83
C VAL A 23 6.01 -10.40 21.04
N THR A 24 6.80 -9.56 20.38
CA THR A 24 6.31 -8.42 19.60
C THR A 24 5.52 -8.90 18.38
N ILE A 25 6.03 -9.89 17.65
CA ILE A 25 5.32 -10.52 16.52
C ILE A 25 4.03 -11.17 17.03
N LEU A 26 4.08 -11.97 18.09
CA LEU A 26 2.87 -12.60 18.64
C LEU A 26 1.82 -11.57 19.11
N MET A 27 2.24 -10.43 19.65
CA MET A 27 1.34 -9.36 20.05
C MET A 27 0.72 -8.66 18.83
N LEU A 28 1.52 -8.36 17.81
CA LEU A 28 1.03 -7.77 16.56
C LEU A 28 0.05 -8.72 15.83
N ASP A 29 0.24 -10.04 15.95
CA ASP A 29 -0.63 -11.06 15.36
C ASP A 29 -1.99 -11.08 16.05
N ARG A 30 -1.96 -11.10 17.40
CA ARG A 30 -3.15 -11.03 18.26
C ARG A 30 -3.98 -9.76 18.05
N LEU A 31 -3.35 -8.68 17.60
CA LEU A 31 -3.98 -7.40 17.33
C LEU A 31 -4.41 -7.24 15.86
N ASP A 32 -4.26 -8.28 15.04
CA ASP A 32 -4.52 -8.26 13.58
C ASP A 32 -3.72 -7.17 12.84
N ARG A 33 -2.53 -6.87 13.36
CA ARG A 33 -1.61 -5.80 12.91
C ARG A 33 -0.39 -6.32 12.16
N LEU A 34 -0.35 -7.62 11.86
CA LEU A 34 0.82 -8.27 11.27
C LEU A 34 0.75 -8.43 9.75
N LYS A 35 -0.42 -8.21 9.15
CA LYS A 35 -0.61 -8.45 7.73
C LYS A 35 -0.28 -7.18 6.94
N ALA A 36 0.88 -7.16 6.30
CA ALA A 36 1.10 -6.24 5.19
C ALA A 36 -0.06 -6.44 4.19
N PRO A 37 -0.66 -5.35 3.66
CA PRO A 37 -1.77 -5.49 2.73
C PRO A 37 -1.40 -6.45 1.60
N THR A 38 -2.35 -7.27 1.16
CA THR A 38 -2.06 -8.40 0.26
C THR A 38 -1.55 -7.97 -1.14
N PHE A 39 -1.61 -6.67 -1.43
CA PHE A 39 -1.10 -6.03 -2.64
C PHE A 39 0.29 -5.37 -2.45
N SER A 40 0.90 -5.50 -1.26
CA SER A 40 2.26 -5.02 -0.96
C SER A 40 3.35 -5.79 -1.72
N ASN A 41 4.58 -5.24 -1.72
CA ASN A 41 5.75 -5.81 -2.41
C ASN A 41 5.56 -5.92 -3.94
N ARG A 42 5.03 -4.86 -4.57
CA ARG A 42 4.83 -4.78 -6.01
C ARG A 42 5.48 -3.52 -6.56
N ALA A 43 6.43 -3.69 -7.48
CA ALA A 43 7.13 -2.56 -8.11
C ALA A 43 6.17 -1.55 -8.75
N THR A 44 5.04 -1.99 -9.31
CA THR A 44 4.05 -1.07 -9.88
C THR A 44 3.33 -0.22 -8.83
N LEU A 45 3.12 -0.76 -7.63
CA LEU A 45 2.56 0.01 -6.52
C LEU A 45 3.61 1.01 -6.00
N ASP A 46 4.84 0.55 -5.78
CA ASP A 46 5.93 1.37 -5.25
C ASP A 46 6.20 2.58 -6.16
N GLU A 47 6.17 2.37 -7.48
CA GLU A 47 6.33 3.43 -8.47
C GLU A 47 5.18 4.46 -8.40
N LYS A 48 3.93 4.00 -8.26
CA LYS A 48 2.76 4.89 -8.12
C LYS A 48 2.82 5.69 -6.83
N LEU A 49 3.18 5.06 -5.71
CA LEU A 49 3.35 5.75 -4.43
C LEU A 49 4.51 6.76 -4.50
N ARG A 50 5.59 6.43 -5.21
CA ARG A 50 6.69 7.37 -5.48
C ARG A 50 6.22 8.57 -6.29
N PHE A 51 5.45 8.34 -7.36
CA PHE A 51 4.86 9.40 -8.18
C PHE A 51 3.99 10.33 -7.33
N ILE A 52 3.08 9.77 -6.53
CA ILE A 52 2.16 10.55 -5.69
C ILE A 52 2.91 11.41 -4.67
N ARG A 53 3.97 10.88 -4.06
CA ARG A 53 4.80 11.63 -3.11
C ARG A 53 5.44 12.87 -3.70
N HIS A 54 5.70 12.88 -5.01
CA HIS A 54 6.37 13.99 -5.71
C HIS A 54 5.44 14.70 -6.71
N ARG A 55 4.14 14.41 -6.67
CA ARG A 55 3.18 15.03 -7.56
C ARG A 55 2.84 16.41 -7.03
N ASP A 56 3.29 17.44 -7.74
CA ASP A 56 2.76 18.79 -7.63
C ASP A 56 1.63 18.94 -8.67
N GLY A 57 0.39 19.15 -8.23
CA GLY A 57 -0.74 19.25 -9.15
C GLY A 57 -2.09 19.48 -8.45
N PRO A 58 -3.17 19.64 -9.23
CA PRO A 58 -4.51 19.78 -8.68
C PRO A 58 -4.92 18.52 -7.90
N SER A 59 -5.79 18.73 -6.92
CA SER A 59 -6.35 17.64 -6.13
C SER A 59 -7.10 16.66 -7.02
N VAL A 60 -6.93 15.37 -6.73
CA VAL A 60 -7.58 14.29 -7.48
C VAL A 60 -8.98 14.11 -6.93
N ASP A 61 -9.98 14.13 -7.79
CA ASP A 61 -11.39 13.94 -7.40
C ASP A 61 -12.01 12.67 -8.00
N LEU A 62 -11.29 11.98 -8.90
CA LEU A 62 -11.67 10.73 -9.55
C LEU A 62 -10.50 9.72 -9.54
N LEU A 63 -10.69 8.56 -8.91
CA LEU A 63 -9.72 7.46 -8.94
C LEU A 63 -10.14 6.38 -9.94
N LEU A 64 -9.19 5.95 -10.78
CA LEU A 64 -9.35 4.81 -11.68
C LEU A 64 -8.52 3.64 -11.13
N LEU A 65 -9.20 2.62 -10.61
CA LEU A 65 -8.61 1.54 -9.83
C LEU A 65 -8.78 0.18 -10.51
N GLY A 66 -7.83 -0.74 -10.29
CA GLY A 66 -7.94 -2.13 -10.69
C GLY A 66 -6.60 -2.76 -11.03
N SER A 67 -6.62 -3.76 -11.91
CA SER A 67 -5.45 -4.60 -12.19
C SER A 67 -4.54 -4.02 -13.30
N SER A 68 -3.75 -4.89 -13.94
CA SER A 68 -3.01 -4.60 -15.17
C SER A 68 -3.91 -4.03 -16.28
N THR A 69 -5.18 -4.42 -16.32
CA THR A 69 -6.16 -3.90 -17.28
C THR A 69 -6.44 -2.42 -17.06
N THR A 70 -6.54 -1.97 -15.82
CA THR A 70 -6.61 -0.54 -15.49
C THR A 70 -5.29 0.15 -15.80
N LEU A 71 -4.18 -0.42 -15.31
CA LEU A 71 -2.85 0.19 -15.41
C LEU A 71 -2.47 0.54 -16.85
N TRP A 72 -2.75 -0.36 -17.80
CA TRP A 72 -2.38 -0.19 -19.21
C TRP A 72 -3.52 0.21 -20.12
N GLY A 73 -4.77 -0.09 -19.74
CA GLY A 73 -5.94 0.07 -20.60
C GLY A 73 -6.75 1.34 -20.37
N VAL A 74 -6.42 2.12 -19.33
CA VAL A 74 -7.19 3.32 -18.98
C VAL A 74 -6.29 4.56 -18.99
N ASP A 75 -6.61 5.50 -19.86
CA ASP A 75 -5.97 6.82 -19.93
C ASP A 75 -6.77 7.82 -19.08
N GLY A 76 -6.14 8.37 -18.03
CA GLY A 76 -6.76 9.40 -17.19
C GLY A 76 -7.00 10.72 -17.93
N GLU A 77 -6.12 11.08 -18.87
CA GLU A 77 -6.23 12.32 -19.65
C GLU A 77 -7.45 12.27 -20.59
N ALA A 78 -7.83 11.08 -21.06
CA ALA A 78 -9.07 10.87 -21.80
C ALA A 78 -10.31 11.22 -20.95
N PHE A 79 -10.31 10.93 -19.65
CA PHE A 79 -11.40 11.31 -18.74
C PHE A 79 -11.45 12.82 -18.53
N GLU A 80 -10.30 13.46 -18.34
CA GLU A 80 -10.23 14.92 -18.15
C GLU A 80 -10.66 15.69 -19.41
N ARG A 81 -10.39 15.15 -20.62
CA ARG A 81 -10.92 15.74 -21.87
C ARG A 81 -12.44 15.66 -21.97
N LEU A 82 -13.05 14.59 -21.48
CA LEU A 82 -14.51 14.40 -21.48
C LEU A 82 -15.20 15.16 -20.35
N TRP A 83 -14.51 15.31 -19.21
CA TRP A 83 -14.96 16.02 -18.02
C TRP A 83 -13.88 16.99 -17.51
N PRO A 84 -13.72 18.17 -18.15
CA PRO A 84 -12.63 19.11 -17.84
C PRO A 84 -12.58 19.62 -16.40
N GLN A 85 -13.68 19.53 -15.67
CA GLN A 85 -13.81 19.91 -14.27
C GLN A 85 -13.35 18.82 -13.28
N ARG A 86 -12.95 17.65 -13.77
CA ARG A 86 -12.50 16.50 -12.96
C ARG A 86 -10.99 16.34 -13.12
N THR A 87 -10.33 15.83 -12.09
CA THR A 87 -8.92 15.46 -12.11
C THR A 87 -8.83 13.97 -11.81
N ALA A 88 -8.47 13.21 -12.85
CA ALA A 88 -8.47 11.75 -12.80
C ALA A 88 -7.07 11.23 -12.48
N LEU A 89 -6.98 10.19 -11.65
CA LEU A 89 -5.74 9.47 -11.44
C LEU A 89 -5.92 7.96 -11.62
N ASN A 90 -5.16 7.42 -12.56
CA ASN A 90 -5.01 5.98 -12.71
C ASN A 90 -4.05 5.41 -11.68
N VAL A 91 -4.59 4.59 -10.78
CA VAL A 91 -3.89 3.89 -9.70
C VAL A 91 -3.91 2.37 -9.87
N GLY A 92 -4.06 1.89 -11.12
CA GLY A 92 -4.02 0.47 -11.44
C GLY A 92 -2.70 -0.19 -10.98
N VAL A 93 -2.81 -1.39 -10.42
CA VAL A 93 -1.67 -2.18 -9.92
C VAL A 93 -1.64 -3.52 -10.65
N ARG A 94 -0.46 -3.93 -11.14
CA ARG A 94 -0.32 -5.20 -11.86
C ARG A 94 -0.77 -6.36 -10.98
N ASP A 95 -1.53 -7.29 -11.57
CA ASP A 95 -2.04 -8.52 -10.94
C ASP A 95 -2.92 -8.29 -9.69
N LEU A 96 -3.53 -7.11 -9.53
CA LEU A 96 -4.44 -6.85 -8.43
C LEU A 96 -5.63 -7.81 -8.49
N LYS A 97 -5.91 -8.52 -7.40
CA LYS A 97 -7.09 -9.39 -7.29
C LYS A 97 -8.27 -8.58 -6.79
N ILE A 98 -9.48 -8.98 -7.17
CA ILE A 98 -10.71 -8.24 -6.84
C ILE A 98 -10.89 -8.02 -5.33
N HIS A 99 -10.55 -9.02 -4.50
CA HIS A 99 -10.63 -8.91 -3.05
C HIS A 99 -9.62 -7.92 -2.44
N GLN A 100 -8.60 -7.51 -3.19
CA GLN A 100 -7.57 -6.54 -2.76
C GLN A 100 -7.93 -5.11 -3.16
N ALA A 101 -8.98 -4.93 -3.97
CA ALA A 101 -9.36 -3.63 -4.51
C ALA A 101 -9.85 -2.68 -3.41
N ALA A 102 -10.57 -3.19 -2.41
CA ALA A 102 -11.02 -2.41 -1.26
C ALA A 102 -9.83 -1.87 -0.46
N ASP A 103 -8.92 -2.75 -0.05
CA ASP A 103 -7.73 -2.32 0.71
C ASP A 103 -6.85 -1.32 -0.08
N LEU A 104 -6.76 -1.46 -1.40
CA LEU A 104 -6.05 -0.51 -2.26
C LEU A 104 -6.80 0.82 -2.39
N ALA A 105 -8.14 0.77 -2.48
CA ALA A 105 -8.97 1.96 -2.53
C ALA A 105 -8.83 2.76 -1.22
N ASP A 106 -8.93 2.09 -0.07
CA ASP A 106 -8.78 2.70 1.25
C ASP A 106 -7.42 3.42 1.37
N LEU A 107 -6.33 2.77 0.94
CA LEU A 107 -5.01 3.40 0.90
C LEU A 107 -5.00 4.70 0.10
N TYR A 108 -5.63 4.74 -1.07
CA TYR A 108 -5.63 5.95 -1.89
C TYR A 108 -6.62 7.02 -1.40
N LEU A 109 -7.75 6.63 -0.83
CA LEU A 109 -8.70 7.56 -0.22
C LEU A 109 -8.10 8.24 1.01
N ASP A 110 -7.32 7.51 1.81
CA ASP A 110 -6.56 8.09 2.93
C ASP A 110 -5.48 9.08 2.45
N LEU A 111 -4.83 8.80 1.32
CA LEU A 111 -3.81 9.68 0.73
C LEU A 111 -4.40 10.86 -0.04
N MET A 112 -5.66 10.76 -0.51
CA MET A 112 -6.30 11.72 -1.41
C MET A 112 -7.73 12.01 -0.93
N PRO A 113 -7.90 12.85 0.11
CA PRO A 113 -9.20 13.06 0.76
C PRO A 113 -10.24 13.78 -0.11
N ASP A 114 -9.81 14.41 -1.21
CA ASP A 114 -10.70 15.11 -2.15
C ASP A 114 -11.36 14.18 -3.17
N VAL A 115 -10.99 12.90 -3.20
CA VAL A 115 -11.58 11.91 -4.10
C VAL A 115 -13.05 11.71 -3.76
N ARG A 116 -13.91 11.89 -4.77
CA ARG A 116 -15.37 11.72 -4.64
C ARG A 116 -15.88 10.47 -5.31
N ASP A 117 -15.24 10.08 -6.40
CA ASP A 117 -15.66 8.93 -7.21
C ASP A 117 -14.49 7.97 -7.42
N VAL A 118 -14.79 6.68 -7.31
CA VAL A 118 -13.86 5.59 -7.58
C VAL A 118 -14.45 4.72 -8.67
N VAL A 119 -13.77 4.63 -9.81
CA VAL A 119 -14.13 3.73 -10.91
C VAL A 119 -13.23 2.51 -10.84
N MET A 120 -13.82 1.38 -10.47
CA MET A 120 -13.12 0.10 -10.49
C MET A 120 -13.28 -0.56 -11.86
N VAL A 121 -12.16 -0.77 -12.55
CA VAL A 121 -12.12 -1.56 -13.78
C VAL A 121 -11.73 -2.99 -13.42
N ALA A 122 -12.67 -3.90 -13.62
CA ALA A 122 -12.50 -5.33 -13.41
C ALA A 122 -12.77 -6.06 -14.72
N THR A 123 -11.98 -7.09 -14.99
CA THR A 123 -12.26 -8.04 -16.07
C THR A 123 -12.94 -9.25 -15.44
N LEU A 124 -14.19 -9.48 -15.81
CA LEU A 124 -14.90 -10.72 -15.49
C LEU A 124 -14.38 -11.77 -16.48
N LEU A 125 -13.66 -12.77 -15.96
CA LEU A 125 -13.41 -14.01 -16.67
C LEU A 125 -14.61 -14.94 -16.50
#